data_AF-A0A2V1BZ32-F1
#
_entry.id   AF-A0A2V1BZ32-F1
#
_cell.length_a   1.000
_cell.length_b   1.000
_cell.length_c   1.000
_cell.angle_alpha   90.00
_cell.angle_beta   90.00
_cell.angle_gamma   90.00
#
_symmetry.space_group_name_H-M   'P 1'
#
loop_
_entity.id
_entity.type
_entity.pdbx_description
1 polymer ?
#
loop_
_entity_poly.entity_id
_entity_poly.type
_entity_poly.pdbx_seq_one_letter_code
_entity_poly.pdbx_strand_id
1 'polypeptide(L)'
;HEKYPEYPVVISEIASICRDKKDVNKFTEQVANWADECPWVFEYAFFGCMAKVADDFVSPEAQLMNEDGTFRDLMKKLMNEQPMKET
;
A
#
# COMPACT_ATOMS: atom_id res chain seq x y z
N HIS A 1 12.49 -8.84 10.12
CA HIS A 1 13.35 -9.93 9.63
C HIS A 1 14.40 -10.37 10.65
N GLU A 2 15.17 -9.47 11.29
CA GLU A 2 16.23 -9.85 12.26
C GLU A 2 15.84 -10.87 13.34
N LYS A 3 14.59 -10.82 13.83
CA LYS A 3 14.07 -11.76 14.84
C LYS A 3 13.83 -13.19 14.31
N TYR A 4 13.54 -13.32 13.01
CA TYR A 4 13.17 -14.56 12.32
C TYR A 4 13.79 -14.58 10.91
N PRO A 5 15.14 -14.61 10.80
CA PRO A 5 15.84 -14.42 9.53
C PRO A 5 15.67 -15.60 8.56
N GLU A 6 15.30 -16.78 9.06
CA GLU A 6 15.12 -17.98 8.23
C GLU A 6 13.83 -17.99 7.39
N TYR A 7 12.86 -17.11 7.71
CA TYR A 7 11.55 -17.13 7.06
C TYR A 7 11.34 -15.93 6.13
N PRO A 8 10.83 -16.15 4.91
CA PRO A 8 10.32 -15.05 4.10
C PRO A 8 9.09 -14.42 4.76
N VAL A 9 8.85 -13.16 4.46
CA VAL A 9 7.77 -12.36 5.03
C VAL A 9 6.68 -12.18 4.00
N VAL A 10 5.44 -12.46 4.41
CA VAL A 10 4.23 -12.00 3.74
C VAL A 10 3.71 -10.80 4.53
N ILE A 11 3.72 -9.61 3.91
CA ILE A 11 3.10 -8.42 4.49
C ILE A 11 1.61 -8.46 4.14
N SER A 12 0.83 -9.18 4.95
CA SER A 12 -0.56 -9.50 4.62
C SER A 12 -1.49 -8.29 4.58
N GLU A 13 -1.18 -7.21 5.31
CA GLU A 13 -1.90 -5.93 5.25
C GLU A 13 -0.94 -4.77 5.58
N ILE A 14 -0.93 -3.73 4.75
CA ILE A 14 -0.19 -2.48 4.99
C ILE A 14 -0.92 -1.28 4.39
N ALA A 15 -0.89 -0.13 5.06
CA ALA A 15 -1.37 1.15 4.53
C ALA A 15 -0.77 2.33 5.31
N SER A 16 -0.69 3.50 4.68
CA SER A 16 -0.40 4.74 5.40
C SER A 16 -1.62 5.20 6.18
N ILE A 17 -1.41 5.62 7.42
CA ILE A 17 -2.44 6.26 8.25
C ILE A 17 -2.40 7.79 8.16
N CYS A 18 -1.46 8.37 7.40
CA CYS A 18 -1.38 9.82 7.24
C CYS A 18 -2.67 10.36 6.59
N ARG A 19 -3.12 11.54 7.02
CA ARG A 19 -4.29 12.21 6.45
C ARG A 19 -3.94 13.20 5.33
N ASP A 20 -2.65 13.35 5.04
CA ASP A 20 -2.16 14.09 3.88
C ASP A 20 -1.95 13.15 2.69
N LYS A 21 -2.57 13.47 1.55
CA LYS A 21 -2.54 12.65 0.34
C LYS A 21 -1.13 12.48 -0.23
N LYS A 22 -0.30 13.53 -0.19
CA LYS A 22 1.06 13.47 -0.72
C LYS A 22 1.90 12.51 0.11
N ASP A 23 1.78 12.58 1.44
CA ASP A 23 2.48 11.67 2.34
C ASP A 23 1.98 10.21 2.21
N VAL A 24 0.70 9.98 1.96
CA VAL A 24 0.16 8.64 1.65
C VAL A 24 0.77 8.09 0.36
N ASN A 25 0.80 8.88 -0.71
CA ASN A 25 1.34 8.45 -1.99
C ASN A 25 2.84 8.14 -1.88
N LYS A 26 3.59 9.03 -1.22
CA LYS A 26 5.02 8.86 -0.98
C LYS A 26 5.32 7.62 -0.14
N PHE A 27 4.56 7.38 0.94
CA PHE A 27 4.73 6.17 1.75
C PHE A 27 4.49 4.91 0.91
N THR A 28 3.39 4.88 0.15
CA THR A 28 3.00 3.73 -0.66
C THR A 28 4.06 3.41 -1.71
N GLU A 29 4.57 4.43 -2.40
CA GLU A 29 5.67 4.29 -3.37
C GLU A 29 6.93 3.72 -2.72
N GLN A 30 7.37 4.32 -1.62
CA GLN A 30 8.60 3.92 -0.93
C GLN A 30 8.52 2.47 -0.44
N VAL A 31 7.39 2.08 0.12
CA VAL A 31 7.18 0.73 0.65
C VAL A 31 7.04 -0.29 -0.48
N ALA A 32 6.28 0.00 -1.53
CA ALA A 32 6.13 -0.91 -2.67
C ALA A 32 7.48 -1.16 -3.37
N ASN A 33 8.19 -0.08 -3.71
CA ASN A 33 9.50 -0.18 -4.36
C ASN A 33 10.55 -0.87 -3.46
N TRP A 34 10.55 -0.59 -2.15
CA TRP A 34 11.43 -1.30 -1.22
C TRP A 34 11.08 -2.79 -1.12
N ALA A 35 9.79 -3.14 -1.04
CA ALA A 35 9.34 -4.51 -0.91
C ALA A 35 9.68 -5.33 -2.16
N ASP A 36 9.56 -4.73 -3.35
CA ASP A 36 9.96 -5.35 -4.63
C ASP A 36 11.45 -5.70 -4.69
N GLU A 37 12.32 -4.87 -4.09
CA GLU A 37 13.76 -5.09 -4.06
C GLU A 37 14.22 -5.92 -2.84
N CYS A 38 13.34 -6.15 -1.86
CA CYS A 38 13.69 -6.81 -0.62
C CYS A 38 13.62 -8.34 -0.77
N PRO A 39 14.75 -9.08 -0.78
CA PRO A 39 14.78 -10.49 -1.18
C PRO A 39 14.05 -11.45 -0.23
N TRP A 40 13.75 -10.99 0.99
CA TRP A 40 13.02 -11.77 1.99
C TRP A 40 11.55 -11.38 2.10
N VAL A 41 11.07 -10.40 1.33
CA VAL A 41 9.62 -10.15 1.18
C VAL A 41 9.13 -11.03 0.03
N PHE A 42 8.24 -11.98 0.35
CA PHE A 42 7.66 -12.86 -0.67
C PHE A 42 6.52 -12.16 -1.42
N GLU A 43 5.64 -11.50 -0.67
CA GLU A 43 4.53 -10.70 -1.22
C GLU A 43 4.08 -9.64 -0.19
N TYR A 44 3.33 -8.66 -0.66
CA TYR A 44 2.74 -7.60 0.15
C TYR A 44 1.36 -7.22 -0.36
N ALA A 45 0.48 -6.77 0.54
CA ALA A 45 -0.89 -6.39 0.22
C ALA A 45 -1.26 -5.05 0.84
N PHE A 46 -1.43 -4.03 0.00
CA PHE A 46 -1.92 -2.72 0.45
C PHE A 46 -3.43 -2.76 0.75
N PHE A 47 -3.81 -2.31 1.94
CA PHE A 47 -5.18 -2.25 2.41
C PHE A 47 -5.94 -1.05 1.82
N GLY A 48 -7.27 -1.14 1.75
CA GLY A 48 -8.15 -0.01 1.38
C GLY A 48 -8.91 -0.17 0.06
N CYS A 49 -8.87 -1.34 -0.57
CA CYS A 49 -9.62 -1.62 -1.81
C CYS A 49 -11.08 -2.02 -1.53
N MET A 50 -11.84 -1.09 -0.97
CA MET A 50 -13.24 -1.26 -0.57
C MET A 50 -14.02 0.05 -0.68
N ALA A 51 -15.34 0.00 -0.84
CA ALA A 51 -16.14 1.19 -1.14
C ALA A 51 -16.24 2.22 0.01
N LYS A 52 -15.96 1.82 1.25
CA LYS A 52 -16.04 2.68 2.44
C LYS A 52 -14.77 2.54 3.26
N VAL A 53 -14.39 3.62 3.94
CA VAL A 53 -13.30 3.60 4.93
C VAL A 53 -13.67 2.61 6.04
N ALA A 54 -12.75 1.69 6.36
CA ALA A 54 -13.03 0.57 7.25
C ALA A 54 -13.37 1.01 8.69
N ASP A 55 -12.62 1.99 9.22
CA ASP A 55 -12.73 2.52 10.57
C ASP A 55 -12.07 3.91 10.69
N ASP A 56 -12.05 4.48 11.88
CA ASP A 56 -11.44 5.79 12.15
C ASP A 56 -9.90 5.77 12.21
N PHE A 57 -9.28 4.59 12.19
CA PHE A 57 -7.82 4.45 12.22
C PHE A 57 -7.24 4.58 10.81
N VAL A 58 -7.77 3.83 9.83
CA VAL A 58 -7.31 3.89 8.44
C VAL A 58 -7.57 5.24 7.79
N SER A 59 -6.70 5.66 6.87
CA SER A 59 -6.81 6.97 6.23
C SER A 59 -7.81 6.96 5.08
N PRO A 60 -8.74 7.93 5.01
CA PRO A 60 -9.55 8.15 3.81
C PRO A 60 -8.71 8.44 2.56
N GLU A 61 -7.50 8.99 2.72
CA GLU A 61 -6.56 9.25 1.62
C GLU A 61 -5.86 7.97 1.13
N ALA A 62 -5.77 6.93 1.97
CA ALA A 62 -5.20 5.63 1.62
C ALA A 62 -6.19 4.66 0.98
N GLN A 63 -7.45 5.07 0.79
CA GLN A 63 -8.43 4.30 0.04
C GLN A 63 -7.94 4.02 -1.38
N LEU A 64 -8.20 2.80 -1.84
CA LEU A 64 -7.84 2.31 -3.17
C LEU A 64 -9.05 2.24 -4.11
N MET A 65 -10.25 2.37 -3.55
CA MET A 65 -11.52 2.31 -4.27
C MET A 65 -12.41 3.50 -3.91
N ASN A 66 -13.14 4.01 -4.89
CA ASN A 66 -14.20 5.00 -4.72
C ASN A 66 -15.50 4.33 -4.25
N GLU A 67 -16.46 5.13 -3.77
CA GLU A 67 -17.75 4.61 -3.30
C GLU A 67 -18.55 3.87 -4.40
N ASP A 68 -18.32 4.22 -5.67
CA ASP A 68 -18.95 3.59 -6.84
C ASP A 68 -18.25 2.31 -7.31
N GLY A 69 -17.20 1.87 -6.60
CA GLY A 69 -16.42 0.68 -6.95
C GLY A 69 -15.30 0.92 -7.96
N THR A 70 -15.15 2.13 -8.50
CA THR A 70 -14.02 2.44 -9.40
C THR A 70 -12.71 2.57 -8.64
N PHE A 71 -11.60 2.19 -9.27
CA PHE A 71 -10.27 2.30 -8.65
C PHE A 71 -9.77 3.74 -8.59
N ARG A 72 -9.21 4.12 -7.44
CA ARG A 72 -8.49 5.38 -7.28
C ARG A 72 -7.13 5.32 -7.98
N ASP A 73 -6.55 6.48 -8.23
CA ASP A 73 -5.26 6.55 -8.94
C ASP A 73 -4.14 5.81 -8.21
N LEU A 74 -4.13 5.84 -6.87
CA LEU A 74 -3.16 5.07 -6.07
C LEU A 74 -3.24 3.57 -6.36
N MET A 75 -4.45 3.01 -6.47
CA MET A 75 -4.65 1.60 -6.83
C MET A 75 -4.20 1.30 -8.26
N LYS A 76 -4.51 2.20 -9.20
CA LYS A 76 -4.07 2.04 -10.59
C LYS A 76 -2.55 2.00 -10.70
N LYS A 77 -1.83 2.76 -9.87
CA LYS A 77 -0.37 2.71 -9.81
C LYS A 77 0.11 1.40 -9.22
N LEU A 78 -0.39 1.03 -8.03
CA LEU A 78 -0.05 -0.24 -7.38
C LEU A 78 -0.24 -1.46 -8.29
N MET A 79 -1.27 -1.47 -9.13
CA MET A 79 -1.56 -2.62 -10.00
C MET A 79 -0.86 -2.60 -11.36
N ASN A 80 -0.24 -1.49 -11.78
CA ASN A 80 0.32 -1.35 -13.14
C ASN A 80 1.74 -0.76 -13.22
N GLU A 81 2.29 -0.21 -12.14
CA GLU A 81 3.61 0.45 -12.14
C GLU A 81 4.63 -0.36 -11.33
N GLN A 82 5.76 -0.67 -11.96
CA GLN A 82 6.95 -1.24 -11.30
C GLN A 82 8.22 -0.69 -11.99
N PRO A 83 9.01 0.18 -11.34
CA PRO A 83 8.76 0.78 -10.03
C PRO A 83 7.56 1.73 -10.06
N MET A 84 6.89 1.89 -8.92
CA MET A 84 5.86 2.90 -8.72
C MET A 84 6.50 4.30 -8.69
N LYS A 85 5.81 5.32 -9.22
CA LYS A 85 6.29 6.71 -9.21
C LYS A 85 5.37 7.63 -8.39
N GLU A 86 5.92 8.65 -7.73
CA GLU A 86 5.13 9.67 -7.03
C GLU A 86 4.15 10.38 -7.99
N THR A 87 3.14 11.06 -7.43
CA THR A 87 2.17 11.89 -8.18
C THR A 87 2.38 13.36 -7.87
#